data_AF-A0A096FB04-F1
#
_entry.id   AF-A0A096FB04-F1
#
_cell.length_a   1.000
_cell.length_b   1.000
_cell.length_c   1.000
_cell.angle_alpha   90.00
_cell.angle_beta   90.00
_cell.angle_gamma   90.00
#
_symmetry.space_group_name_H-M   'P 1'
#
loop_
_entity.id
_entity.type
_entity.pdbx_description
1 polymer ?
#
loop_
_entity_poly.entity_id
_entity_poly.type
_entity_poly.pdbx_seq_one_letter_code
_entity_poly.pdbx_strand_id
1 'polypeptide(L)'
;MRIFKDLPALVQALPELALSDWVDLPADATAQLDAPHRSPSADLLTQPALRFVARDANEVPRMGYMPWIPVAVLAQMHWPSPFDAQAWSRFLQAEFGRSQRFVETHAVWDEADVPEPYWPPADASFDQRLAYWHHGLQAHAWMDEEPASVQPFSRAELRLCEWRLGCNLPQPLRDYLLQLGVLDWAERLLSPRFDLLAPDADMDAIGTVQVVFPGIADIVEMSAPQQAQDLMAQLGELVVFGDYLGNGNLWCFDRRDGSVWYLDHDSSPLLTRMFDDAGDYLDALALMSLCRSHAVAQGRDDGDEQAEVLLAKRFGQTLIRKWMY
;
A
#
# COMPACT_ATOMS: atom_id res chain seq x y z
N MET A 1 21.83 18.00 15.91
CA MET A 1 20.82 17.33 16.75
C MET A 1 20.08 18.29 17.69
N ARG A 2 18.74 18.25 17.72
CA ARG A 2 17.86 18.99 18.66
C ARG A 2 16.84 18.02 19.28
N ILE A 3 16.53 18.18 20.57
CA ILE A 3 15.57 17.32 21.28
C ILE A 3 14.33 18.15 21.65
N PHE A 4 13.15 17.63 21.33
CA PHE A 4 11.87 18.25 21.62
C PHE A 4 11.10 17.44 22.67
N LYS A 5 10.47 18.16 23.59
CA LYS A 5 9.77 17.55 24.73
C LYS A 5 8.46 16.88 24.34
N ASP A 6 7.86 17.30 23.24
CA ASP A 6 6.59 16.79 22.74
C ASP A 6 6.45 17.18 21.26
N LEU A 7 5.41 16.66 20.62
CA LEU A 7 5.12 16.93 19.21
C LEU A 7 4.77 18.41 18.95
N PRO A 8 3.98 19.10 19.79
CA PRO A 8 3.76 20.55 19.64
C PRO A 8 5.05 21.39 19.61
N ALA A 9 6.02 21.10 20.48
CA ALA A 9 7.31 21.80 20.50
C ALA A 9 8.14 21.53 19.22
N LEU A 10 8.13 20.30 18.72
CA LEU A 10 8.74 19.95 17.44
C LEU A 10 8.08 20.74 16.30
N VAL A 11 6.75 20.77 16.27
CA VAL A 11 5.97 21.46 15.22
C VAL A 11 6.24 22.95 15.18
N GLN A 12 6.31 23.61 16.35
CA GLN A 12 6.68 25.03 16.43
C GLN A 12 8.08 25.32 15.87
N ALA A 13 8.98 24.35 15.96
CA ALA A 13 10.36 24.48 15.50
C ALA A 13 10.58 24.04 14.04
N LEU A 14 9.58 23.46 13.36
CA LEU A 14 9.71 23.01 11.97
C LEU A 14 10.30 24.07 11.01
N PRO A 15 9.94 25.37 11.10
CA PRO A 15 10.53 26.39 10.23
C PRO A 15 12.04 26.62 10.44
N GLU A 16 12.60 26.16 11.55
CA GLU A 16 14.03 26.29 11.89
C GLU A 16 14.86 25.04 11.59
N LEU A 17 14.21 23.93 11.20
CA LEU A 17 14.84 22.65 10.90
C LEU A 17 15.11 22.51 9.40
N ALA A 18 16.14 21.77 9.02
CA ALA A 18 16.38 21.51 7.60
C ALA A 18 15.40 20.45 7.09
N LEU A 19 14.85 20.63 5.88
CA LEU A 19 13.88 19.70 5.31
C LEU A 19 14.45 18.29 5.05
N SER A 20 15.77 18.19 4.88
CA SER A 20 16.50 16.92 4.75
C SER A 20 16.59 16.15 6.07
N ASP A 21 16.40 16.79 7.21
CA ASP A 21 16.56 16.17 8.53
C ASP A 21 15.48 15.11 8.78
N TRP A 22 15.80 14.18 9.68
CA TRP A 22 14.88 13.16 10.17
C TRP A 22 14.45 13.46 11.59
N VAL A 23 13.20 13.13 11.89
CA VAL A 23 12.72 13.02 13.26
C VAL A 23 12.74 11.56 13.65
N ASP A 24 13.43 11.26 14.75
CA ASP A 24 13.44 9.95 15.36
C ASP A 24 12.41 9.86 16.49
N LEU A 25 11.84 8.67 16.64
CA LEU A 25 11.01 8.26 17.77
C LEU A 25 11.68 7.12 18.56
N PRO A 26 11.40 6.99 19.87
CA PRO A 26 11.78 5.80 20.62
C PRO A 26 11.28 4.52 19.94
N ALA A 27 12.12 3.49 19.88
CA ALA A 27 11.82 2.27 19.13
C ALA A 27 10.57 1.55 19.66
N ASP A 28 10.31 1.61 20.96
CA ASP A 28 9.09 1.10 21.59
C ASP A 28 7.83 1.90 21.22
N ALA A 29 7.97 3.20 20.96
CA ALA A 29 6.89 4.02 20.44
C ALA A 29 6.63 3.69 18.97
N THR A 30 7.66 3.57 18.14
CA THR A 30 7.53 3.13 16.73
C THR A 30 6.85 1.76 16.65
N ALA A 31 7.31 0.79 17.44
CA ALA A 31 6.70 -0.55 17.47
C ALA A 31 5.23 -0.53 17.93
N GLN A 32 4.82 0.40 18.80
CA GLN A 32 3.42 0.58 19.19
C GLN A 32 2.58 1.24 18.10
N LEU A 33 3.14 2.19 17.34
CA LEU A 33 2.48 2.72 16.14
C LEU A 33 2.26 1.60 15.11
N ASP A 34 3.16 0.62 15.08
CA ASP A 34 3.12 -0.52 14.17
C ASP A 34 2.17 -1.64 14.61
N ALA A 35 2.00 -1.84 15.91
CA ALA A 35 1.12 -2.87 16.49
C ALA A 35 -0.12 -2.23 17.18
N PRO A 36 -1.27 -2.11 16.50
CA PRO A 36 -2.42 -1.35 16.99
C PRO A 36 -3.13 -1.93 18.24
N HIS A 37 -2.73 -3.09 18.74
CA HIS A 37 -3.47 -3.83 19.77
C HIS A 37 -3.31 -3.29 21.21
N ARG A 38 -2.53 -2.22 21.46
CA ARG A 38 -2.27 -1.72 22.83
C ARG A 38 -2.82 -0.33 23.14
N SER A 39 -3.08 0.52 22.14
CA SER A 39 -3.80 1.82 22.20
C SER A 39 -3.79 2.46 20.80
N PRO A 40 -4.72 3.38 20.44
CA PRO A 40 -4.65 4.11 19.19
C PRO A 40 -3.33 4.88 19.05
N SER A 41 -2.70 4.79 17.88
CA SER A 41 -1.43 5.45 17.55
C SER A 41 -1.40 6.95 17.86
N ALA A 42 -2.54 7.64 17.73
CA ALA A 42 -2.67 9.06 18.00
C ALA A 42 -2.47 9.41 19.50
N ASP A 43 -2.93 8.56 20.42
CA ASP A 43 -2.83 8.81 21.86
C ASP A 43 -1.37 8.79 22.33
N LEU A 44 -0.59 7.86 21.76
CA LEU A 44 0.85 7.73 22.02
C LEU A 44 1.61 9.04 21.76
N LEU A 45 1.28 9.74 20.66
CA LEU A 45 1.95 10.97 20.24
C LEU A 45 1.70 12.16 21.20
N THR A 46 0.72 12.04 22.10
CA THR A 46 0.41 13.08 23.10
C THR A 46 1.04 12.81 24.48
N GLN A 47 1.72 11.67 24.64
CA GLN A 47 2.25 11.29 25.95
C GLN A 47 3.35 12.27 26.42
N PRO A 48 3.25 12.82 27.65
CA PRO A 48 4.20 13.82 28.14
C PRO A 48 5.62 13.28 28.39
N ALA A 49 5.80 11.96 28.32
CA ALA A 49 7.10 11.30 28.40
C ALA A 49 7.75 11.08 27.03
N LEU A 50 6.98 11.11 25.94
CA LEU A 50 7.49 10.90 24.59
C LEU A 50 8.40 12.06 24.18
N ARG A 51 9.55 11.76 23.59
CA ARG A 51 10.52 12.76 23.14
C ARG A 51 10.80 12.54 21.67
N PHE A 52 10.94 13.64 20.93
CA PHE A 52 11.27 13.63 19.51
C PHE A 52 12.68 14.18 19.34
N VAL A 53 13.46 13.57 18.45
CA VAL A 53 14.83 14.00 18.17
C VAL A 53 14.95 14.36 16.70
N ALA A 54 15.24 15.63 16.40
CA ALA A 54 15.61 16.02 15.04
C ALA A 54 17.12 15.84 14.85
N ARG A 55 17.49 15.07 13.82
CA ARG A 55 18.87 14.76 13.45
C ARG A 55 19.13 15.00 11.97
N ASP A 56 20.40 15.21 11.65
CA ASP A 56 20.83 15.37 10.26
C ASP A 56 20.58 14.07 9.47
N ALA A 57 20.26 14.20 8.18
CA ALA A 57 19.98 13.08 7.28
C ALA A 57 21.11 12.04 7.23
N ASN A 58 22.34 12.48 7.41
CA ASN A 58 23.55 11.67 7.27
C ASN A 58 24.03 11.13 8.64
N GLU A 59 23.38 11.50 9.74
CA GLU A 59 23.70 10.98 11.07
C GLU A 59 23.16 9.55 11.25
N VAL A 60 24.00 8.65 11.79
CA VAL A 60 23.67 7.24 12.06
C VAL A 60 22.51 7.14 13.08
N PRO A 61 21.56 6.19 12.91
CA PRO A 61 20.49 5.97 13.88
C PRO A 61 21.02 5.74 15.30
N ARG A 62 20.31 6.32 16.28
CA ARG A 62 20.68 6.21 17.69
C ARG A 62 20.14 4.92 18.29
N MET A 63 20.93 4.25 19.14
CA MET A 63 20.43 3.12 19.91
C MET A 63 19.16 3.49 20.71
N GLY A 64 18.12 2.68 20.54
CA GLY A 64 16.80 2.86 21.18
C GLY A 64 15.86 3.82 20.45
N TYR A 65 16.24 4.35 19.28
CA TYR A 65 15.41 5.22 18.45
C TYR A 65 15.43 4.72 17.01
N MET A 66 14.31 4.91 16.29
CA MET A 66 14.20 4.62 14.87
C MET A 66 13.93 5.90 14.09
N PRO A 67 14.47 6.03 12.85
CA PRO A 67 14.00 7.02 11.89
C PRO A 67 12.48 6.89 11.78
N TRP A 68 11.75 7.98 12.03
CA TRP A 68 10.30 7.96 12.00
C TRP A 68 9.76 8.65 10.76
N ILE A 69 9.93 9.98 10.66
CA ILE A 69 9.41 10.78 9.55
C ILE A 69 10.41 11.91 9.20
N PRO A 70 10.64 12.21 7.90
CA PRO A 70 11.42 13.38 7.48
C PRO A 70 10.76 14.70 7.87
N VAL A 71 11.57 15.71 8.19
CA VAL A 71 11.09 17.08 8.45
C VAL A 71 10.31 17.62 7.25
N ALA A 72 10.72 17.30 6.01
CA ALA A 72 9.98 17.65 4.80
C ALA A 72 8.52 17.17 4.82
N VAL A 73 8.25 15.96 5.31
CA VAL A 73 6.89 15.40 5.37
C VAL A 73 6.09 16.06 6.48
N LEU A 74 6.68 16.26 7.66
CA LEU A 74 6.02 16.96 8.77
C LEU A 74 5.67 18.41 8.39
N ALA A 75 6.54 19.10 7.65
CA ALA A 75 6.32 20.49 7.24
C ALA A 75 5.16 20.66 6.24
N GLN A 76 4.77 19.58 5.51
CA GLN A 76 3.64 19.60 4.58
C GLN A 76 2.28 19.42 5.27
N MET A 77 2.28 19.03 6.55
CA MET A 77 1.06 18.80 7.29
C MET A 77 0.45 20.11 7.81
N HIS A 78 -0.89 20.18 7.81
CA HIS A 78 -1.63 21.35 8.28
C HIS A 78 -1.84 21.30 9.79
N TRP A 79 -0.79 21.61 10.55
CA TRP A 79 -0.82 21.54 12.00
C TRP A 79 -1.79 22.55 12.63
N PRO A 80 -2.63 22.12 13.59
CA PRO A 80 -3.49 23.02 14.34
C PRO A 80 -2.71 23.91 15.31
N SER A 81 -3.36 24.99 15.79
CA SER A 81 -2.79 25.85 16.83
C SER A 81 -2.36 25.02 18.06
N PRO A 82 -1.13 25.22 18.60
CA PRO A 82 -0.61 24.45 19.74
C PRO A 82 -1.45 24.59 21.01
N PHE A 83 -2.34 25.59 21.08
CA PHE A 83 -3.20 25.84 22.23
C PHE A 83 -4.59 25.22 22.11
N ASP A 84 -4.93 24.60 20.97
CA ASP A 84 -6.22 23.96 20.74
C ASP A 84 -6.11 22.43 20.86
N ALA A 85 -6.26 21.92 22.09
CA ALA A 85 -6.13 20.50 22.39
C ALA A 85 -7.13 19.63 21.59
N GLN A 86 -8.33 20.13 21.29
CA GLN A 86 -9.34 19.36 20.56
C GLN A 86 -9.03 19.30 19.06
N ALA A 87 -8.54 20.39 18.48
CA ALA A 87 -8.04 20.37 17.10
C ALA A 87 -6.83 19.46 16.96
N TRP A 88 -5.91 19.47 17.93
CA TRP A 88 -4.76 18.56 17.99
C TRP A 88 -5.19 17.10 18.04
N SER A 89 -6.07 16.72 18.96
CA SER A 89 -6.55 15.33 19.06
C SER A 89 -7.19 14.85 17.75
N ARG A 90 -8.06 15.65 17.13
CA ARG A 90 -8.68 15.31 15.84
C ARG A 90 -7.66 15.20 14.72
N PHE A 91 -6.69 16.11 14.67
CA PHE A 91 -5.64 16.10 13.67
C PHE A 91 -4.75 14.85 13.81
N LEU A 92 -4.32 14.51 15.02
CA LEU A 92 -3.48 13.34 15.28
C LEU A 92 -4.22 12.05 14.92
N GLN A 93 -5.51 11.95 15.26
CA GLN A 93 -6.33 10.82 14.85
C GLN A 93 -6.48 10.74 13.33
N ALA A 94 -6.58 11.87 12.62
CA ALA A 94 -6.73 11.89 11.17
C ALA A 94 -5.43 11.54 10.42
N GLU A 95 -4.27 12.04 10.89
CA GLU A 95 -2.99 11.83 10.20
C GLU A 95 -2.29 10.54 10.63
N PHE A 96 -2.29 10.21 11.92
CA PHE A 96 -1.54 9.09 12.49
C PHE A 96 -2.44 7.94 12.96
N GLY A 97 -3.74 8.20 13.17
CA GLY A 97 -4.70 7.15 13.47
C GLY A 97 -4.93 6.22 12.29
N ARG A 98 -5.35 5.00 12.60
CA ARG A 98 -5.73 3.97 11.61
C ARG A 98 -7.24 3.85 11.53
N SER A 99 -7.78 3.62 10.33
CA SER A 99 -9.22 3.43 10.15
C SER A 99 -9.74 2.33 11.06
N GLN A 100 -10.91 2.55 11.67
CA GLN A 100 -11.60 1.55 12.50
C GLN A 100 -12.80 0.93 11.77
N ARG A 101 -13.04 1.33 10.51
CA ARG A 101 -14.28 1.03 9.78
C ARG A 101 -14.57 -0.46 9.62
N PHE A 102 -13.52 -1.28 9.47
CA PHE A 102 -13.61 -2.72 9.22
C PHE A 102 -12.82 -3.55 10.24
N VAL A 103 -12.31 -2.93 11.32
CA VAL A 103 -11.41 -3.58 12.29
C VAL A 103 -12.16 -4.59 13.17
N GLU A 104 -13.48 -4.48 13.27
CA GLU A 104 -14.30 -5.48 13.97
C GLU A 104 -14.22 -6.82 13.24
N THR A 105 -13.62 -7.80 13.90
CA THR A 105 -13.49 -9.17 13.41
C THR A 105 -14.88 -9.80 13.28
N HIS A 106 -15.25 -10.14 12.06
CA HIS A 106 -16.46 -10.91 11.80
C HIS A 106 -16.15 -12.40 11.95
N ALA A 107 -17.16 -13.21 12.26
CA ALA A 107 -17.00 -14.66 12.20
C ALA A 107 -16.64 -15.09 10.77
N VAL A 108 -15.85 -16.15 10.66
CA VAL A 108 -15.62 -16.84 9.38
C VAL A 108 -16.98 -17.26 8.82
N TRP A 109 -17.19 -17.05 7.52
CA TRP A 109 -18.45 -17.42 6.87
C TRP A 109 -18.69 -18.94 6.94
N ASP A 110 -19.95 -19.34 7.07
CA ASP A 110 -20.34 -20.71 6.74
C ASP A 110 -20.40 -20.87 5.21
N GLU A 111 -20.29 -22.10 4.68
CA GLU A 111 -20.36 -22.36 3.23
C GLU A 111 -21.60 -21.72 2.56
N ALA A 112 -22.75 -21.73 3.25
CA ALA A 112 -24.00 -21.17 2.77
C ALA A 112 -24.01 -19.63 2.69
N ASP A 113 -23.08 -18.97 3.39
CA ASP A 113 -22.97 -17.51 3.47
C ASP A 113 -21.96 -16.95 2.44
N VAL A 114 -21.22 -17.81 1.75
CA VAL A 114 -20.27 -17.40 0.70
C VAL A 114 -21.05 -16.85 -0.51
N PRO A 115 -20.89 -15.55 -0.84
CA PRO A 115 -21.72 -14.90 -1.84
C PRO A 115 -21.41 -15.37 -3.27
N GLU A 116 -22.41 -15.29 -4.15
CA GLU A 116 -22.19 -15.45 -5.59
C GLU A 116 -21.25 -14.35 -6.12
N PRO A 117 -20.36 -14.65 -7.10
CA PRO A 117 -19.47 -13.65 -7.68
C PRO A 117 -20.23 -12.58 -8.47
N TYR A 118 -19.87 -11.32 -8.28
CA TYR A 118 -20.51 -10.19 -8.95
C TYR A 118 -19.51 -9.08 -9.25
N TRP A 119 -19.87 -8.21 -10.20
CA TRP A 119 -19.18 -6.95 -10.44
C TRP A 119 -19.91 -5.80 -9.72
N PRO A 120 -19.20 -4.80 -9.18
CA PRO A 120 -19.85 -3.59 -8.75
C PRO A 120 -20.48 -2.86 -9.96
N PRO A 121 -21.56 -2.09 -9.77
CA PRO A 121 -22.15 -1.27 -10.82
C PRO A 121 -21.11 -0.36 -11.49
N ALA A 122 -21.30 -0.03 -12.78
CA ALA A 122 -20.37 0.83 -13.51
C ALA A 122 -20.25 2.24 -12.90
N ASP A 123 -21.28 2.70 -12.21
CA ASP A 123 -21.36 3.98 -11.49
C ASP A 123 -21.16 3.81 -9.97
N ALA A 124 -20.55 2.71 -9.53
CA ALA A 124 -20.32 2.44 -8.12
C ALA A 124 -19.55 3.58 -7.45
N SER A 125 -20.11 4.08 -6.35
CA SER A 125 -19.44 5.01 -5.46
C SER A 125 -18.21 4.37 -4.83
N PHE A 126 -17.32 5.22 -4.29
CA PHE A 126 -16.17 4.77 -3.52
C PHE A 126 -16.56 3.81 -2.38
N ASP A 127 -17.62 4.12 -1.62
CA ASP A 127 -18.06 3.27 -0.51
C ASP A 127 -18.54 1.89 -0.98
N GLN A 128 -19.15 1.81 -2.17
CA GLN A 128 -19.58 0.54 -2.75
C GLN A 128 -18.38 -0.29 -3.24
N ARG A 129 -17.40 0.33 -3.89
CA ARG A 129 -16.16 -0.36 -4.29
C ARG A 129 -15.37 -0.82 -3.07
N LEU A 130 -15.27 0.01 -2.04
CA LEU A 130 -14.60 -0.35 -0.80
C LEU A 130 -15.26 -1.55 -0.09
N ALA A 131 -16.60 -1.57 -0.03
CA ALA A 131 -17.33 -2.72 0.49
C ALA A 131 -17.12 -3.98 -0.37
N TYR A 132 -17.05 -3.82 -1.69
CA TYR A 132 -16.75 -4.90 -2.62
C TYR A 132 -15.34 -5.49 -2.40
N TRP A 133 -14.31 -4.64 -2.24
CA TRP A 133 -12.96 -5.09 -1.91
C TRP A 133 -12.93 -5.82 -0.56
N HIS A 134 -13.62 -5.30 0.45
CA HIS A 134 -13.75 -5.97 1.74
C HIS A 134 -14.43 -7.34 1.62
N HIS A 135 -15.48 -7.48 0.80
CA HIS A 135 -16.10 -8.78 0.53
C HIS A 135 -15.12 -9.76 -0.13
N GLY A 136 -14.32 -9.30 -1.10
CA GLY A 136 -13.30 -10.16 -1.71
C GLY A 136 -12.20 -10.57 -0.71
N LEU A 137 -11.85 -9.71 0.24
CA LEU A 137 -10.94 -10.04 1.35
C LEU A 137 -11.53 -11.11 2.26
N GLN A 138 -12.81 -10.97 2.63
CA GLN A 138 -13.51 -11.97 3.43
C GLN A 138 -13.62 -13.32 2.71
N ALA A 139 -13.88 -13.30 1.41
CA ALA A 139 -13.87 -14.48 0.56
C ALA A 139 -12.51 -15.18 0.53
N HIS A 140 -11.42 -14.41 0.43
CA HIS A 140 -10.07 -14.95 0.48
C HIS A 140 -9.75 -15.54 1.85
N ALA A 141 -9.97 -14.80 2.94
CA ALA A 141 -9.69 -15.27 4.30
C ALA A 141 -10.51 -16.52 4.67
N TRP A 142 -11.75 -16.61 4.17
CA TRP A 142 -12.58 -17.81 4.33
C TRP A 142 -11.94 -19.07 3.75
N MET A 143 -11.24 -18.96 2.61
CA MET A 143 -10.52 -20.09 2.01
C MET A 143 -9.40 -20.63 2.90
N ASP A 144 -8.86 -19.77 3.78
CA ASP A 144 -7.83 -20.13 4.76
C ASP A 144 -8.45 -20.51 6.12
N GLU A 145 -9.78 -20.60 6.23
CA GLU A 145 -10.52 -20.84 7.47
C GLU A 145 -10.23 -19.80 8.57
N GLU A 146 -9.80 -18.59 8.18
CA GLU A 146 -9.43 -17.51 9.08
C GLU A 146 -10.35 -16.27 8.90
N PRO A 147 -10.56 -15.47 9.97
CA PRO A 147 -11.27 -14.22 9.82
C PRO A 147 -10.40 -13.20 9.11
N ALA A 148 -10.99 -12.43 8.18
CA ALA A 148 -10.29 -11.33 7.53
C ALA A 148 -9.78 -10.32 8.58
N SER A 149 -8.48 -10.05 8.54
CA SER A 149 -7.80 -9.14 9.47
C SER A 149 -7.36 -7.90 8.72
N VAL A 150 -8.19 -6.85 8.75
CA VAL A 150 -7.84 -5.57 8.13
C VAL A 150 -6.72 -4.88 8.91
N GLN A 151 -5.75 -4.33 8.19
CA GLN A 151 -4.60 -3.63 8.75
C GLN A 151 -4.37 -2.29 8.05
N PRO A 152 -5.28 -1.30 8.23
CA PRO A 152 -5.17 -0.03 7.56
C PRO A 152 -3.88 0.73 7.95
N PHE A 153 -3.34 1.45 6.97
CA PHE A 153 -2.24 2.39 7.13
C PHE A 153 -2.75 3.77 7.52
N SER A 154 -1.93 4.54 8.22
CA SER A 154 -2.19 5.95 8.52
C SER A 154 -1.85 6.86 7.34
N ARG A 155 -2.41 8.07 7.32
CA ARG A 155 -2.09 9.05 6.26
C ARG A 155 -0.63 9.47 6.30
N ALA A 156 -0.03 9.54 7.49
CA ALA A 156 1.37 9.87 7.66
C ALA A 156 2.30 8.83 7.00
N GLU A 157 1.98 7.54 7.11
CA GLU A 157 2.74 6.47 6.43
C GLU A 157 2.63 6.58 4.91
N LEU A 158 1.43 6.86 4.39
CA LEU A 158 1.28 7.03 2.94
C LEU A 158 1.96 8.29 2.42
N ARG A 159 1.96 9.39 3.18
CA ARG A 159 2.75 10.60 2.84
C ARG A 159 4.24 10.32 2.82
N LEU A 160 4.74 9.52 3.76
CA LEU A 160 6.14 9.10 3.78
C LEU A 160 6.48 8.28 2.52
N CYS A 161 5.61 7.33 2.17
CA CYS A 161 5.73 6.55 0.93
C CYS A 161 5.78 7.47 -0.29
N GLU A 162 4.81 8.37 -0.45
CA GLU A 162 4.72 9.30 -1.59
C GLU A 162 5.91 10.25 -1.68
N TRP A 163 6.39 10.76 -0.54
CA TRP A 163 7.59 11.59 -0.49
C TRP A 163 8.84 10.82 -0.94
N ARG A 164 9.01 9.57 -0.48
CA ARG A 164 10.11 8.69 -0.88
C ARG A 164 10.07 8.39 -2.38
N LEU A 165 8.87 8.13 -2.90
CA LEU A 165 8.67 7.89 -4.32
C LEU A 165 8.89 9.17 -5.13
N GLY A 166 8.54 10.34 -4.60
CA GLY A 166 8.50 11.60 -5.37
C GLY A 166 7.23 11.74 -6.22
N CYS A 167 6.19 10.96 -5.93
CA CYS A 167 4.89 11.00 -6.60
C CYS A 167 3.77 10.56 -5.64
N ASN A 168 2.53 10.94 -5.94
CA ASN A 168 1.37 10.46 -5.18
C ASN A 168 1.05 9.01 -5.56
N LEU A 169 0.48 8.26 -4.63
CA LEU A 169 -0.14 6.98 -4.94
C LEU A 169 -1.43 7.22 -5.75
N PRO A 170 -1.80 6.34 -6.70
CA PRO A 170 -3.11 6.37 -7.32
C PRO A 170 -4.21 6.38 -6.26
N GLN A 171 -5.20 7.26 -6.40
CA GLN A 171 -6.22 7.48 -5.38
C GLN A 171 -6.92 6.19 -4.91
N PRO A 172 -7.33 5.25 -5.80
CA PRO A 172 -7.94 3.99 -5.36
C PRO A 172 -7.01 3.13 -4.49
N LEU A 173 -5.72 3.02 -4.85
CA LEU A 173 -4.72 2.29 -4.08
C LEU A 173 -4.50 2.96 -2.71
N ARG A 174 -4.38 4.29 -2.71
CA ARG A 174 -4.23 5.08 -1.49
C ARG A 174 -5.41 4.84 -0.54
N ASP A 175 -6.63 4.89 -1.06
CA ASP A 175 -7.84 4.71 -0.25
C ASP A 175 -7.99 3.28 0.25
N TYR A 176 -7.66 2.27 -0.57
CA TYR A 176 -7.61 0.87 -0.14
C TYR A 176 -6.65 0.69 1.04
N LEU A 177 -5.44 1.24 0.95
CA LEU A 177 -4.43 1.15 2.02
C LEU A 177 -4.88 1.88 3.30
N LEU A 178 -5.59 3.01 3.18
CA LEU A 178 -6.13 3.74 4.33
C LEU A 178 -7.28 3.03 5.05
N GLN A 179 -8.07 2.24 4.33
CA GLN A 179 -9.30 1.65 4.86
C GLN A 179 -9.19 0.17 5.20
N LEU A 180 -8.43 -0.60 4.40
CA LEU A 180 -8.31 -2.05 4.51
C LEU A 180 -6.87 -2.47 4.78
N GLY A 181 -5.93 -2.03 3.93
CA GLY A 181 -4.49 -2.25 4.14
C GLY A 181 -4.02 -3.71 4.19
N VAL A 182 -4.85 -4.66 3.77
CA VAL A 182 -4.44 -6.07 3.64
C VAL A 182 -3.55 -6.21 2.40
N LEU A 183 -2.35 -6.71 2.60
CA LEU A 183 -1.34 -6.79 1.54
C LEU A 183 -1.31 -8.13 0.82
N ASP A 184 -1.80 -9.20 1.43
CA ASP A 184 -1.76 -10.54 0.84
C ASP A 184 -3.18 -11.05 0.67
N TRP A 185 -3.72 -10.98 -0.55
CA TRP A 185 -5.02 -11.53 -0.89
C TRP A 185 -5.21 -11.69 -2.41
N ALA A 186 -5.43 -12.94 -2.86
CA ALA A 186 -5.37 -13.38 -4.27
C ALA A 186 -4.01 -13.16 -4.96
N GLU A 187 -3.45 -11.97 -4.86
CA GLU A 187 -2.10 -11.57 -5.22
C GLU A 187 -1.50 -10.67 -4.13
N ARG A 188 -0.18 -10.46 -4.18
CA ARG A 188 0.54 -9.72 -3.14
C ARG A 188 0.69 -8.23 -3.52
N LEU A 189 0.22 -7.34 -2.67
CA LEU A 189 0.56 -5.92 -2.66
C LEU A 189 1.84 -5.68 -1.84
N LEU A 190 2.64 -4.72 -2.28
CA LEU A 190 3.83 -4.29 -1.56
C LEU A 190 3.47 -3.29 -0.45
N SER A 191 4.31 -3.25 0.58
CA SER A 191 4.08 -2.39 1.75
C SER A 191 4.41 -0.93 1.44
N PRO A 192 3.59 0.04 1.88
CA PRO A 192 3.98 1.45 1.87
C PRO A 192 5.17 1.76 2.79
N ARG A 193 5.42 0.89 3.77
CA ARG A 193 6.46 1.08 4.77
C ARG A 193 7.83 0.77 4.20
N PHE A 194 8.79 1.51 4.73
CA PHE A 194 10.18 1.43 4.34
C PHE A 194 11.00 1.23 5.61
N ASP A 195 11.49 0.02 5.84
CA ASP A 195 12.38 -0.26 6.96
C ASP A 195 13.83 -0.17 6.46
N LEU A 196 14.42 1.02 6.65
CA LEU A 196 15.80 1.40 6.27
C LEU A 196 16.91 0.42 6.74
N LEU A 197 16.56 -0.58 7.55
CA LEU A 197 17.48 -1.45 8.26
C LEU A 197 17.70 -2.82 7.61
N ALA A 198 16.89 -3.20 6.62
CA ALA A 198 17.02 -4.48 5.93
C ALA A 198 16.97 -4.29 4.40
N PRO A 199 18.06 -4.56 3.67
CA PRO A 199 18.09 -4.43 2.20
C PRO A 199 16.98 -5.23 1.50
N ASP A 200 16.62 -6.40 2.04
CA ASP A 200 15.54 -7.23 1.50
C ASP A 200 14.14 -6.63 1.78
N ALA A 201 14.00 -5.83 2.85
CA ALA A 201 12.75 -5.13 3.16
C ALA A 201 12.45 -4.01 2.16
N ASP A 202 13.45 -3.54 1.41
CA ASP A 202 13.26 -2.55 0.35
C ASP A 202 12.58 -3.16 -0.89
N MET A 203 12.75 -4.47 -1.14
CA MET A 203 12.08 -5.18 -2.22
C MET A 203 10.60 -5.48 -1.90
N ASP A 204 10.27 -5.61 -0.62
CA ASP A 204 8.89 -5.80 -0.16
C ASP A 204 8.10 -4.48 -0.03
N ALA A 205 8.75 -3.34 -0.30
CA ALA A 205 8.17 -2.02 -0.24
C ALA A 205 7.76 -1.50 -1.62
N ILE A 206 6.67 -0.73 -1.69
CA ILE A 206 6.28 -0.01 -2.91
C ILE A 206 7.47 0.84 -3.36
N GLY A 207 7.94 0.69 -4.59
CA GLY A 207 9.23 1.24 -4.99
C GLY A 207 9.40 1.40 -6.48
N THR A 208 10.49 2.03 -6.90
CA THR A 208 10.82 2.08 -8.34
C THR A 208 11.18 0.67 -8.81
N VAL A 209 10.98 0.40 -10.11
CA VAL A 209 11.26 -0.94 -10.65
C VAL A 209 12.70 -1.37 -10.40
N GLN A 210 13.67 -0.45 -10.48
CA GLN A 210 15.09 -0.77 -10.28
C GLN A 210 15.43 -1.14 -8.83
N VAL A 211 14.65 -0.65 -7.86
CA VAL A 211 14.84 -1.02 -6.44
C VAL A 211 14.19 -2.37 -6.15
N VAL A 212 12.96 -2.56 -6.61
CA VAL A 212 12.18 -3.78 -6.32
C VAL A 212 12.67 -4.97 -7.15
N PHE A 213 13.06 -4.75 -8.39
CA PHE A 213 13.58 -5.79 -9.28
C PHE A 213 14.84 -5.33 -10.03
N PRO A 214 16.01 -5.35 -9.36
CA PRO A 214 17.27 -4.90 -9.95
C PRO A 214 17.67 -5.65 -11.23
N GLY A 215 17.26 -6.93 -11.35
CA GLY A 215 17.54 -7.77 -12.53
C GLY A 215 16.90 -7.29 -13.83
N ILE A 216 15.98 -6.31 -13.78
CA ILE A 216 15.38 -5.72 -14.97
C ILE A 216 16.41 -5.08 -15.91
N ALA A 217 17.54 -4.59 -15.35
CA ALA A 217 18.60 -3.99 -16.14
C ALA A 217 19.17 -4.99 -17.17
N ASP A 218 19.48 -6.21 -16.73
CA ASP A 218 20.02 -7.26 -17.58
C ASP A 218 19.02 -7.66 -18.69
N ILE A 219 17.73 -7.70 -18.36
CA ILE A 219 16.66 -8.02 -19.32
C ILE A 219 16.55 -6.96 -20.42
N VAL A 220 16.62 -5.69 -20.02
CA VAL A 220 16.51 -4.58 -20.98
C VAL A 220 17.78 -4.45 -21.83
N GLU A 221 18.96 -4.76 -21.30
CA GLU A 221 20.22 -4.79 -22.06
C GLU A 221 20.22 -5.85 -23.18
N MET A 222 19.41 -6.90 -23.09
CA MET A 222 19.23 -7.89 -24.16
C MET A 222 18.43 -7.36 -25.36
N SER A 223 17.77 -6.20 -25.23
CA SER A 223 17.00 -5.57 -26.32
C SER A 223 17.89 -4.77 -27.27
N ALA A 224 17.38 -4.43 -28.45
CA ALA A 224 18.09 -3.53 -29.37
C ALA A 224 18.33 -2.15 -28.70
N PRO A 225 19.44 -1.43 -28.99
CA PRO A 225 19.83 -0.24 -28.22
C PRO A 225 18.74 0.84 -28.08
N GLN A 226 17.99 1.13 -29.17
CA GLN A 226 16.90 2.10 -29.12
C GLN A 226 15.73 1.61 -28.25
N GLN A 227 15.37 0.32 -28.38
CA GLN A 227 14.33 -0.30 -27.58
C GLN A 227 14.72 -0.34 -26.10
N ALA A 228 15.99 -0.63 -25.79
CA ALA A 228 16.51 -0.61 -24.43
C ALA A 228 16.40 0.79 -23.80
N GLN A 229 16.74 1.83 -24.57
CA GLN A 229 16.59 3.22 -24.12
C GLN A 229 15.14 3.61 -23.86
N ASP A 230 14.22 3.23 -24.76
CA ASP A 230 12.79 3.53 -24.64
C ASP A 230 12.17 2.79 -23.45
N LEU A 231 12.54 1.51 -23.24
CA LEU A 231 12.11 0.71 -22.09
C LEU A 231 12.64 1.28 -20.78
N MET A 232 13.92 1.65 -20.71
CA MET A 232 14.49 2.28 -19.52
C MET A 232 13.77 3.58 -19.16
N ALA A 233 13.46 4.41 -20.16
CA ALA A 233 12.70 5.64 -19.95
C ALA A 233 11.29 5.33 -19.41
N GLN A 234 10.62 4.32 -19.96
CA GLN A 234 9.30 3.91 -19.49
C GLN A 234 9.34 3.34 -18.07
N LEU A 235 10.30 2.47 -17.75
CA LEU A 235 10.47 1.89 -16.42
C LEU A 235 10.80 2.95 -15.35
N GLY A 236 11.45 4.06 -15.72
CA GLY A 236 11.67 5.20 -14.83
C GLY A 236 10.38 5.92 -14.42
N GLU A 237 9.32 5.77 -15.20
CA GLU A 237 7.97 6.31 -14.93
C GLU A 237 7.06 5.28 -14.25
N LEU A 238 7.56 4.10 -13.87
CA LEU A 238 6.77 3.05 -13.22
C LEU A 238 7.18 2.88 -11.75
N VAL A 239 6.16 2.71 -10.91
CA VAL A 239 6.31 2.38 -9.48
C VAL A 239 5.64 1.04 -9.23
N VAL A 240 6.40 0.07 -8.72
CA VAL A 240 5.91 -1.25 -8.35
C VAL A 240 5.09 -1.14 -7.08
N PHE A 241 3.88 -1.71 -7.10
CA PHE A 241 2.98 -1.75 -5.95
C PHE A 241 2.45 -3.16 -5.65
N GLY A 242 2.73 -4.14 -6.51
CA GLY A 242 2.35 -5.53 -6.29
C GLY A 242 3.29 -6.50 -6.99
N ASP A 243 3.26 -7.73 -6.51
CA ASP A 243 4.00 -8.89 -7.00
C ASP A 243 2.98 -9.95 -7.46
N TYR A 244 3.24 -10.52 -8.63
CA TYR A 244 2.44 -11.61 -9.17
C TYR A 244 2.97 -12.97 -8.70
N LEU A 245 2.34 -13.50 -7.64
CA LEU A 245 2.52 -14.87 -7.15
C LEU A 245 3.98 -15.28 -6.82
N GLY A 246 4.84 -14.32 -6.52
CA GLY A 246 6.26 -14.50 -6.21
C GLY A 246 7.10 -14.96 -7.40
N ASN A 247 6.58 -14.86 -8.63
CA ASN A 247 7.28 -15.39 -9.81
C ASN A 247 8.24 -14.40 -10.47
N GLY A 248 8.27 -13.14 -10.01
CA GLY A 248 9.10 -12.07 -10.57
C GLY A 248 8.39 -11.12 -11.53
N ASN A 249 7.14 -11.41 -11.91
CA ASN A 249 6.28 -10.46 -12.62
C ASN A 249 5.68 -9.45 -11.62
N LEU A 250 5.54 -8.20 -12.06
CA LEU A 250 5.23 -7.09 -11.17
C LEU A 250 4.05 -6.27 -11.65
N TRP A 251 3.29 -5.76 -10.68
CA TRP A 251 2.27 -4.75 -10.89
C TRP A 251 2.82 -3.36 -10.62
N CYS A 252 2.75 -2.51 -11.63
CA CYS A 252 3.27 -1.15 -11.59
C CYS A 252 2.14 -0.16 -11.83
N PHE A 253 2.21 1.03 -11.22
CA PHE A 253 1.44 2.19 -11.68
C PHE A 253 2.36 3.21 -12.35
N ASP A 254 1.84 3.88 -13.36
CA ASP A 254 2.52 5.01 -14.02
C ASP A 254 2.34 6.28 -13.18
N ARG A 255 3.44 6.93 -12.82
CA ARG A 255 3.42 8.13 -11.95
C ARG A 255 2.78 9.36 -12.61
N ARG A 256 2.57 9.33 -13.92
CA ARG A 256 2.04 10.47 -14.70
C ARG A 256 0.52 10.45 -14.75
N ASP A 257 -0.08 9.28 -14.93
CA ASP A 257 -1.53 9.13 -15.13
C ASP A 257 -2.21 8.13 -14.17
N GLY A 258 -1.44 7.36 -13.40
CA GLY A 258 -1.97 6.36 -12.47
C GLY A 258 -2.44 5.06 -13.13
N SER A 259 -2.21 4.89 -14.43
CA SER A 259 -2.54 3.64 -15.14
C SER A 259 -1.72 2.48 -14.62
N VAL A 260 -2.31 1.28 -14.64
CA VAL A 260 -1.67 0.06 -14.14
C VAL A 260 -1.05 -0.70 -15.30
N TRP A 261 0.20 -1.11 -15.08
CA TRP A 261 1.02 -1.87 -16.01
C TRP A 261 1.44 -3.19 -15.37
N TYR A 262 1.42 -4.24 -16.18
CA TYR A 262 2.00 -5.53 -15.86
C TYR A 262 3.37 -5.62 -16.50
N LEU A 263 4.38 -5.85 -15.66
CA LEU A 263 5.73 -6.16 -16.05
C LEU A 263 5.88 -7.68 -16.08
N ASP A 264 5.95 -8.22 -17.29
CA ASP A 264 6.13 -9.63 -17.55
C ASP A 264 7.56 -9.88 -18.03
N HIS A 265 8.39 -10.36 -17.12
CA HIS A 265 9.79 -10.60 -17.41
C HIS A 265 10.03 -11.90 -18.20
N ASP A 266 9.02 -12.76 -18.31
CA ASP A 266 9.08 -14.06 -18.97
C ASP A 266 8.68 -13.99 -20.45
N SER A 267 7.76 -13.09 -20.82
CA SER A 267 7.19 -13.04 -22.16
C SER A 267 7.06 -11.65 -22.76
N SER A 268 7.13 -11.58 -24.09
CA SER A 268 6.94 -10.33 -24.83
C SER A 268 5.44 -10.02 -25.03
N PRO A 269 5.02 -8.74 -24.92
CA PRO A 269 5.83 -7.59 -24.55
C PRO A 269 6.11 -7.55 -23.04
N LEU A 270 7.30 -7.03 -22.67
CA LEU A 270 7.76 -6.88 -21.29
C LEU A 270 6.81 -6.01 -20.45
N LEU A 271 6.23 -4.97 -21.05
CA LEU A 271 5.29 -4.06 -20.40
C LEU A 271 3.96 -4.07 -21.14
N THR A 272 2.88 -4.33 -20.40
CA THR A 272 1.51 -4.24 -20.91
C THR A 272 0.69 -3.32 -20.02
N ARG A 273 0.05 -2.29 -20.58
CA ARG A 273 -0.94 -1.50 -19.84
C ARG A 273 -2.18 -2.35 -19.65
N MET A 274 -2.54 -2.61 -18.41
CA MET A 274 -3.63 -3.52 -18.02
C MET A 274 -4.90 -2.78 -17.63
N PHE A 275 -4.76 -1.71 -16.84
CA PHE A 275 -5.91 -0.96 -16.33
C PHE A 275 -5.67 0.54 -16.40
N ASP A 276 -6.76 1.30 -16.44
CA ASP A 276 -6.70 2.76 -16.42
C ASP A 276 -6.47 3.31 -15.01
N ASP A 277 -6.86 2.58 -13.97
CA ASP A 277 -6.55 2.89 -12.58
C ASP A 277 -6.36 1.64 -11.71
N ALA A 278 -5.77 1.83 -10.52
CA ALA A 278 -5.55 0.75 -9.54
C ALA A 278 -6.83 0.17 -8.93
N GLY A 279 -7.95 0.87 -9.05
CA GLY A 279 -9.24 0.36 -8.58
C GLY A 279 -9.75 -0.78 -9.44
N ASP A 280 -9.58 -0.70 -10.77
CA ASP A 280 -9.97 -1.81 -11.68
C ASP A 280 -9.17 -3.09 -11.37
N TYR A 281 -7.89 -2.93 -11.01
CA TYR A 281 -7.06 -4.03 -10.51
C TYR A 281 -7.62 -4.61 -9.20
N LEU A 282 -7.93 -3.77 -8.20
CA LEU A 282 -8.52 -4.22 -6.93
C LEU A 282 -9.91 -4.86 -7.10
N ASP A 283 -10.72 -4.34 -8.02
CA ASP A 283 -12.00 -4.95 -8.38
C ASP A 283 -11.80 -6.35 -8.98
N ALA A 284 -10.79 -6.53 -9.83
CA ALA A 284 -10.46 -7.81 -10.41
C ALA A 284 -9.98 -8.82 -9.36
N LEU A 285 -9.12 -8.42 -8.41
CA LEU A 285 -8.69 -9.28 -7.30
C LEU A 285 -9.88 -9.73 -6.43
N ALA A 286 -10.77 -8.79 -6.10
CA ALA A 286 -11.98 -9.11 -5.33
C ALA A 286 -12.85 -10.13 -6.07
N LEU A 287 -13.04 -9.97 -7.38
CA LEU A 287 -13.79 -10.93 -8.19
C LEU A 287 -13.14 -12.31 -8.19
N MET A 288 -11.81 -12.39 -8.34
CA MET A 288 -11.08 -13.66 -8.36
C MET A 288 -11.28 -14.41 -7.04
N SER A 289 -11.14 -13.73 -5.90
CA SER A 289 -11.39 -14.30 -4.57
C SER A 289 -12.84 -14.78 -4.41
N LEU A 290 -13.82 -14.01 -4.89
CA LEU A 290 -15.23 -14.40 -4.85
C LEU A 290 -15.50 -15.63 -5.73
N CYS A 291 -14.93 -15.71 -6.93
CA CYS A 291 -15.12 -16.86 -7.82
C CYS A 291 -14.54 -18.14 -7.21
N ARG A 292 -13.31 -18.06 -6.69
CA ARG A 292 -12.64 -19.20 -6.02
C ARG A 292 -13.44 -19.70 -4.83
N SER A 293 -13.74 -18.82 -3.89
CA SER A 293 -14.47 -19.17 -2.67
C SER A 293 -15.86 -19.72 -2.97
N HIS A 294 -16.61 -19.10 -3.88
CA HIS A 294 -17.94 -19.56 -4.25
C HIS A 294 -17.92 -20.92 -4.94
N ALA A 295 -16.96 -21.20 -5.82
CA ALA A 295 -16.81 -22.53 -6.43
C ALA A 295 -16.56 -23.60 -5.35
N VAL A 296 -15.63 -23.34 -4.43
CA VAL A 296 -15.31 -24.27 -3.34
C VAL A 296 -16.49 -24.50 -2.41
N ALA A 297 -17.24 -23.45 -2.04
CA ALA A 297 -18.45 -23.57 -1.21
C ALA A 297 -19.55 -24.42 -1.87
N GLN A 298 -19.55 -24.52 -3.20
CA GLN A 298 -20.47 -25.37 -3.97
C GLN A 298 -19.89 -26.77 -4.29
N GLY A 299 -18.72 -27.10 -3.76
CA GLY A 299 -18.01 -28.35 -4.05
C GLY A 299 -17.51 -28.45 -5.50
N ARG A 300 -17.21 -27.31 -6.14
CA ARG A 300 -16.63 -27.21 -7.48
C ARG A 300 -15.17 -26.75 -7.44
N ASP A 301 -14.43 -27.01 -8.51
CA ASP A 301 -13.03 -26.66 -8.69
C ASP A 301 -12.78 -25.67 -9.86
N ASP A 302 -13.85 -25.13 -10.46
CA ASP A 302 -13.82 -24.29 -11.67
C ASP A 302 -13.82 -22.77 -11.39
N GLY A 303 -13.38 -22.37 -10.19
CA GLY A 303 -13.42 -20.98 -9.74
C GLY A 303 -12.49 -20.05 -10.52
N ASP A 304 -11.31 -20.55 -10.91
CA ASP A 304 -10.35 -19.79 -11.73
C ASP A 304 -10.84 -19.61 -13.17
N GLU A 305 -11.42 -20.65 -13.78
CA GLU A 305 -12.03 -20.55 -15.11
C GLU A 305 -13.22 -19.60 -15.09
N GLN A 306 -14.05 -19.63 -14.04
CA GLN A 306 -15.15 -18.69 -13.86
C GLN A 306 -14.64 -17.24 -13.78
N ALA A 307 -13.57 -17.01 -13.01
CA ALA A 307 -12.95 -15.69 -12.91
C ALA A 307 -12.41 -15.23 -14.27
N GLU A 308 -11.67 -16.09 -14.99
CA GLU A 308 -11.12 -15.76 -16.32
C GLU A 308 -12.23 -15.33 -17.29
N VAL A 309 -13.34 -16.08 -17.35
CA VAL A 309 -14.48 -15.75 -18.23
C VAL A 309 -15.09 -14.40 -17.90
N LEU A 310 -15.29 -14.10 -16.61
CA LEU A 310 -15.90 -12.84 -16.17
C LEU A 310 -14.95 -11.64 -16.37
N LEU A 311 -13.65 -11.84 -16.14
CA LEU A 311 -12.61 -10.85 -16.40
C LEU A 311 -12.49 -10.58 -17.91
N ALA A 312 -12.43 -11.62 -18.74
CA ALA A 312 -12.29 -11.50 -20.19
C ALA A 312 -13.50 -10.80 -20.81
N LYS A 313 -14.69 -10.98 -20.24
CA LYS A 313 -15.89 -10.25 -20.65
C LYS A 313 -15.79 -8.74 -20.37
N ARG A 314 -15.09 -8.33 -19.31
CA ARG A 314 -14.95 -6.92 -18.90
C ARG A 314 -13.76 -6.23 -19.57
N PHE A 315 -12.60 -6.85 -19.54
CA PHE A 315 -11.33 -6.26 -19.97
C PHE A 315 -10.84 -6.76 -21.35
N GLY A 316 -11.48 -7.79 -21.88
CA GLY A 316 -11.12 -8.42 -23.16
C GLY A 316 -10.19 -9.61 -22.99
N GLN A 317 -10.40 -10.63 -23.83
CA GLN A 317 -9.67 -11.91 -23.74
C GLN A 317 -8.15 -11.77 -23.89
N THR A 318 -7.67 -10.87 -24.76
CA THR A 318 -6.24 -10.70 -25.00
C THR A 318 -5.50 -10.25 -23.74
N LEU A 319 -6.10 -9.33 -23.00
CA LEU A 319 -5.52 -8.76 -21.80
C LEU A 319 -5.47 -9.79 -20.67
N ILE A 320 -6.58 -10.51 -20.45
CA ILE A 320 -6.65 -11.56 -19.42
C ILE A 320 -5.73 -12.74 -19.74
N ARG A 321 -5.58 -13.10 -21.01
CA ARG A 321 -4.57 -14.10 -21.38
C ARG A 321 -3.16 -13.68 -21.02
N LYS A 322 -2.80 -12.40 -21.24
CA LYS A 322 -1.47 -11.88 -20.88
C LYS A 322 -1.23 -11.83 -19.37
N TRP A 323 -2.29 -11.66 -18.58
CA TRP A 323 -2.19 -11.75 -17.12
C TRP A 323 -1.97 -13.20 -16.68
N MET A 324 -2.83 -14.11 -17.12
CA MET A 324 -2.94 -15.44 -16.50
C MET A 324 -2.04 -16.51 -17.14
N TYR A 325 -1.46 -16.27 -18.33
CA TYR A 325 -0.67 -17.24 -19.11
C TYR A 325 0.54 -16.62 -19.80
#